data_AF-A0A067K454-F1
#
_entry.id   AF-A0A067K454-F1
#
_cell.length_a   1.000
_cell.length_b   1.000
_cell.length_c   1.000
_cell.angle_alpha   90.00
_cell.angle_beta   90.00
_cell.angle_gamma   90.00
#
_symmetry.space_group_name_H-M   'P 1'
#
loop_
_entity.id
_entity.type
_entity.pdbx_description
1 polymer ?
#
loop_
_entity_poly.entity_id
_entity_poly.type
_entity_poly.pdbx_seq_one_letter_code
_entity_poly.pdbx_strand_id
1 'polypeptide(L)'
;MPAEIENYIHRIGRTGRCDKTGTVTTFINKNQCETTLLDLKHLLQEAKQRIPPVLAELQDLNADGETITNASGVKGCAYCGGLGHRPHDRPKLEHQKSQQLANSRRDYLVSGGYGGEI
;
A
#
# COMPACT_ATOMS: atom_id res chain seq x y z
N MET A 1 -9.35 -1.23 -11.10
CA MET A 1 -8.57 -1.85 -10.00
C MET A 1 -8.79 -1.00 -8.74
N PRO A 2 -8.76 -1.56 -7.51
CA PRO A 2 -8.82 -0.74 -6.30
C PRO A 2 -7.58 0.17 -6.19
N ALA A 3 -7.72 1.32 -5.54
CA ALA A 3 -6.65 2.30 -5.37
C ALA A 3 -5.54 1.86 -4.40
N GLU A 4 -5.78 0.80 -3.62
CA GLU A 4 -4.83 0.24 -2.66
C GLU A 4 -4.60 -1.23 -2.95
N ILE A 5 -3.34 -1.67 -2.84
CA ILE A 5 -2.95 -3.04 -3.13
C ILE A 5 -3.53 -4.05 -2.15
N GLU A 6 -3.67 -3.70 -0.86
CA GLU A 6 -4.27 -4.56 0.16
C GLU A 6 -5.72 -4.91 -0.20
N ASN A 7 -6.47 -3.92 -0.70
CA ASN A 7 -7.83 -4.12 -1.19
C ASN A 7 -7.86 -5.03 -2.43
N TYR A 8 -6.82 -5.01 -3.27
CA TYR A 8 -6.68 -5.96 -4.37
C TYR A 8 -6.46 -7.39 -3.85
N ILE A 9 -5.53 -7.58 -2.90
CA ILE A 9 -5.23 -8.87 -2.26
C ILE A 9 -6.50 -9.48 -1.65
N HIS A 10 -7.28 -8.69 -0.92
CA HIS A 10 -8.54 -9.13 -0.34
C HIS A 10 -9.59 -9.58 -1.37
N ARG A 11 -9.58 -8.97 -2.57
CA ARG A 11 -10.49 -9.34 -3.67
C ARG A 11 -10.06 -10.64 -4.33
N ILE A 12 -8.78 -10.79 -4.65
CA ILE A 12 -8.28 -12.02 -5.30
C ILE A 12 -8.30 -13.20 -4.35
N GLY A 13 -8.12 -12.98 -3.04
CA GLY A 13 -8.24 -14.02 -2.01
C GLY A 13 -9.65 -14.61 -1.84
N ARG A 14 -10.64 -14.16 -2.63
CA ARG A 14 -11.98 -14.77 -2.65
C ARG A 14 -12.08 -15.97 -3.59
N THR A 15 -11.20 -16.07 -4.59
CA THR A 15 -11.15 -17.20 -5.54
C THR A 15 -10.07 -18.22 -5.13
N GLY A 16 -10.15 -19.43 -5.69
CA GLY A 16 -9.13 -20.48 -5.50
C GLY A 16 -8.98 -20.95 -4.06
N ARG A 17 -9.94 -21.77 -3.59
CA ARG A 17 -9.94 -22.32 -2.22
C ARG A 17 -9.66 -23.81 -2.23
N CYS A 18 -9.01 -24.30 -1.18
CA CYS A 18 -8.62 -25.70 -1.03
C CYS A 18 -7.79 -26.16 -2.24
N ASP A 19 -8.17 -27.26 -2.89
CA ASP A 19 -7.48 -27.85 -4.04
C ASP A 19 -7.92 -27.25 -5.40
N LYS A 20 -8.81 -26.25 -5.40
CA LYS A 20 -9.34 -25.68 -6.65
C LYS A 20 -8.54 -24.45 -7.07
N THR A 21 -8.12 -24.43 -8.33
CA THR A 21 -7.50 -23.24 -8.94
C THR A 21 -8.57 -22.18 -9.21
N GLY A 22 -8.31 -20.95 -8.76
CA GLY A 22 -9.11 -19.78 -9.06
C GLY A 22 -8.44 -18.91 -10.11
N THR A 23 -9.21 -18.36 -11.05
CA THR A 23 -8.71 -17.39 -12.03
C THR A 23 -9.23 -16.00 -11.69
N VAL A 24 -8.35 -14.99 -11.76
CA VAL A 24 -8.70 -13.58 -11.63
C VAL A 24 -8.24 -12.84 -12.88
N THR A 25 -9.11 -11.99 -13.42
CA THR A 25 -8.78 -11.07 -14.50
C THR A 25 -8.93 -9.64 -13.99
N THR A 26 -7.88 -8.85 -14.12
CA THR A 26 -7.82 -7.47 -13.62
C THR A 26 -7.66 -6.50 -14.77
N PHE A 27 -8.57 -5.54 -14.89
CA PHE A 27 -8.44 -4.44 -15.84
C PHE A 27 -7.57 -3.33 -15.26
N ILE A 28 -6.54 -2.96 -16.03
CA ILE A 28 -5.54 -1.93 -15.68
C ILE A 28 -5.70 -0.78 -16.69
N ASN A 29 -5.57 0.45 -16.19
CA ASN A 29 -5.63 1.67 -17.01
C ASN A 29 -4.53 2.64 -16.57
N LYS A 30 -4.16 3.59 -17.44
CA LYS A 30 -3.17 4.65 -17.15
C LYS A 30 -3.58 5.57 -16.00
N ASN A 31 -4.86 5.63 -15.66
CA ASN A 31 -5.37 6.41 -14.53
C ASN A 31 -5.12 5.74 -13.15
N GLN A 32 -4.43 4.61 -13.09
CA GLN A 32 -4.06 3.98 -11.82
C GLN A 32 -2.76 4.59 -11.27
N CYS A 33 -2.64 4.66 -9.95
CA CYS A 33 -1.44 5.18 -9.32
C CYS A 33 -0.26 4.26 -9.61
N GLU A 34 0.87 4.85 -10.03
CA GLU A 34 2.10 4.14 -10.37
C GLU A 34 2.58 3.27 -9.20
N THR A 35 2.52 3.79 -7.97
CA THR A 35 2.87 3.04 -6.74
C THR A 35 2.10 1.72 -6.60
N THR A 36 0.80 1.71 -6.90
CA THR A 36 -0.03 0.49 -6.83
C THR A 36 0.32 -0.50 -7.93
N LEU A 37 0.77 0.01 -9.07
CA LEU A 37 1.18 -0.78 -10.23
C LEU A 37 2.53 -1.46 -10.00
N LEU A 38 3.49 -0.75 -9.38
CA LEU A 38 4.75 -1.32 -8.90
C LEU A 38 4.51 -2.39 -7.82
N ASP A 39 3.60 -2.14 -6.88
CA ASP A 39 3.27 -3.12 -5.84
C ASP A 39 2.66 -4.40 -6.45
N LEU A 40 1.77 -4.23 -7.44
CA LEU A 40 1.20 -5.35 -8.20
C LEU A 40 2.29 -6.14 -8.94
N LYS A 41 3.28 -5.49 -9.55
CA LYS A 41 4.40 -6.14 -10.22
C LYS A 41 5.20 -7.02 -9.26
N HIS A 42 5.55 -6.49 -8.08
CA HIS A 42 6.26 -7.24 -7.05
C HIS A 42 5.45 -8.43 -6.54
N LEU A 43 4.15 -8.23 -6.30
CA LEU A 43 3.23 -9.29 -5.88
C LEU A 43 3.17 -10.44 -6.91
N LEU A 44 3.09 -10.12 -8.20
CA LEU A 44 3.09 -11.12 -9.28
C LEU A 44 4.43 -11.87 -9.36
N GLN A 45 5.55 -11.18 -9.12
CA GLN A 45 6.89 -11.78 -9.11
C GLN A 45 7.08 -12.74 -7.94
N GLU A 46 6.66 -12.36 -6.73
CA GLU A 46 6.70 -13.23 -5.55
C GLU A 46 5.79 -14.45 -5.69
N ALA A 47 4.61 -14.26 -6.28
CA ALA A 47 3.68 -15.35 -6.59
C ALA A 47 4.10 -16.20 -7.81
N LYS A 48 5.25 -15.91 -8.44
CA LYS A 48 5.78 -16.59 -9.64
C LYS A 48 4.79 -16.62 -10.81
N GLN A 49 3.95 -15.59 -10.93
CA GLN A 49 3.01 -15.44 -12.03
C GLN A 49 3.67 -14.81 -13.27
N ARG A 50 3.05 -14.97 -14.44
CA ARG A 50 3.53 -14.34 -15.68
C ARG A 50 3.29 -12.83 -15.61
N ILE A 51 4.36 -12.05 -15.68
CA ILE A 51 4.30 -10.59 -15.65
C ILE A 51 3.94 -10.09 -17.05
N PRO A 52 2.81 -9.37 -17.24
CA PRO A 52 2.47 -8.79 -18.53
C PRO A 52 3.45 -7.65 -18.89
N PRO A 53 3.72 -7.41 -20.19
CA PRO A 53 4.74 -6.45 -20.63
C PRO A 53 4.48 -5.03 -20.12
N VAL A 54 3.21 -4.62 -20.06
CA VAL A 54 2.80 -3.32 -19.48
C VAL A 54 3.27 -3.11 -18.04
N LEU A 55 3.42 -4.20 -17.26
CA LEU A 55 3.96 -4.17 -15.90
C LEU A 55 5.47 -4.32 -15.86
N ALA A 56 6.07 -5.01 -16.84
CA ALA A 56 7.51 -5.19 -16.94
C ALA A 56 8.23 -3.90 -17.35
N GLU A 57 7.59 -3.07 -18.18
CA GLU A 57 8.11 -1.77 -18.63
C GLU A 57 8.10 -0.70 -17.54
N LEU A 58 7.32 -0.87 -16.46
CA LEU A 58 7.43 0.03 -15.31
C LEU A 58 8.80 -0.16 -14.67
N GLN A 59 9.63 0.85 -14.83
CA GLN A 59 10.96 0.89 -14.29
C GLN A 59 10.87 1.22 -12.80
N ASP A 60 11.23 0.25 -11.97
CA ASP A 60 11.52 0.50 -10.58
C ASP A 60 12.82 1.30 -10.54
N LEU A 61 12.73 2.63 -10.46
CA LEU A 61 13.87 3.54 -10.21
C LEU A 61 14.58 3.27 -8.87
N ASN A 62 14.17 2.22 -8.16
CA ASN A 62 14.71 1.76 -6.89
C ASN A 62 15.25 0.32 -6.97
N ALA A 63 15.16 -0.36 -8.12
CA ALA A 63 15.70 -1.72 -8.31
C ALA A 63 17.23 -1.74 -8.41
N ASP A 64 17.87 -0.62 -8.74
CA ASP A 64 19.33 -0.41 -8.66
C ASP A 64 19.83 -0.17 -7.22
N GLY A 65 18.93 -0.11 -6.23
CA GLY A 65 19.25 0.06 -4.81
C GLY A 65 19.66 -1.22 -4.08
N GLU A 66 20.18 -2.23 -4.78
CA GLU A 66 20.68 -3.49 -4.20
C GLU A 66 21.75 -3.26 -3.11
N THR A 67 22.43 -2.11 -3.14
CA THR A 67 23.42 -1.71 -2.14
C THR A 67 22.80 -1.27 -0.80
N ILE A 68 21.58 -0.74 -0.79
CA ILE A 68 20.92 -0.22 0.43
C ILE A 68 20.04 -1.30 1.10
N THR A 69 19.46 -2.21 0.32
CA THR A 69 18.61 -3.30 0.86
C THR A 69 19.39 -4.26 1.75
N ASN A 70 20.67 -4.52 1.43
CA ASN A 70 21.55 -5.39 2.20
C ASN A 70 22.04 -4.77 3.52
N ALA A 71 22.00 -3.43 3.66
CA ALA A 71 22.44 -2.73 4.86
C ALA A 71 21.31 -2.48 5.89
N SER A 72 20.06 -2.38 5.44
CA SER A 72 18.91 -2.08 6.31
C SER A 72 17.94 -3.23 6.53
N GLY A 73 17.95 -4.29 5.71
CA GLY A 73 17.07 -5.45 5.89
C GLY A 73 15.57 -5.19 5.64
N VAL A 74 15.17 -3.96 5.29
CA VAL A 74 13.78 -3.58 5.03
C VAL A 74 13.56 -3.47 3.52
N LYS A 75 12.79 -4.39 2.95
CA LYS A 75 12.29 -4.29 1.56
C LYS A 75 10.96 -3.54 1.56
N GLY A 76 10.94 -2.32 1.04
CA GLY A 76 9.72 -1.50 0.92
C GLY A 76 9.56 -0.39 1.96
N CYS A 77 8.37 0.22 1.99
CA CYS A 77 8.02 1.31 2.89
C CYS A 77 7.83 0.80 4.34
N ALA A 78 8.74 1.17 5.24
CA ALA A 78 8.73 0.76 6.65
C ALA A 78 7.45 1.13 7.44
N TYR A 79 6.61 2.03 6.92
CA TYR A 79 5.41 2.50 7.62
C TYR A 79 4.12 1.79 7.17
N CYS A 80 4.03 1.36 5.92
CA CYS A 80 2.82 0.69 5.39
C CYS A 80 3.08 -0.72 4.85
N GLY A 81 4.33 -1.19 4.86
CA GLY A 81 4.70 -2.50 4.31
C GLY A 81 4.58 -2.59 2.79
N GLY A 82 4.27 -1.50 2.09
CA GLY A 82 4.16 -1.46 0.62
C GLY A 82 5.52 -1.68 -0.05
N LEU A 83 5.57 -2.60 -0.99
CA LEU A 83 6.79 -3.02 -1.69
C LEU A 83 7.14 -2.10 -2.86
N GLY A 84 6.15 -1.38 -3.41
CA GLY A 84 6.32 -0.54 -4.60
C GLY A 84 6.67 0.93 -4.38
N HIS A 85 6.92 1.39 -3.14
CA HIS A 85 7.24 2.80 -2.87
C HIS A 85 8.09 3.02 -1.62
N ARG A 86 8.79 4.16 -1.54
CA ARG A 86 9.52 4.60 -0.33
C ARG A 86 8.59 5.34 0.62
N PRO A 87 8.94 5.47 1.92
CA PRO A 87 8.18 6.26 2.89
C PRO A 87 7.90 7.71 2.46
N HIS A 88 8.77 8.28 1.62
CA HIS A 88 8.64 9.65 1.10
C HIS A 88 7.63 9.76 -0.06
N ASP A 89 7.40 8.67 -0.81
CA ASP A 89 6.56 8.66 -2.01
C ASP A 89 5.12 8.21 -1.70
N ARG A 90 4.71 8.25 -0.43
CA ARG A 90 3.38 7.80 -0.03
C ARG A 90 2.34 8.85 -0.40
N PRO A 91 1.40 8.58 -1.33
CA PRO A 91 0.37 9.55 -1.72
C PRO A 91 -0.63 9.87 -0.59
N LYS A 92 -0.67 9.06 0.48
CA LYS A 92 -1.60 9.21 1.63
C LYS A 92 -0.96 9.73 2.93
N LEU A 93 0.32 10.13 2.93
CA LEU A 93 0.96 10.63 4.16
C LEU A 93 0.24 11.89 4.69
N GLU A 94 -0.26 12.74 3.79
CA GLU A 94 -0.95 13.98 4.13
C GLU A 94 -2.30 13.75 4.82
N HIS A 95 -3.12 12.81 4.32
CA HIS A 95 -4.45 12.52 4.88
C HIS A 95 -4.38 11.89 6.28
N GLN A 96 -3.37 11.06 6.54
CA GLN A 96 -3.16 10.45 7.86
C GLN A 96 -2.59 11.45 8.87
N LYS A 97 -1.68 12.34 8.43
CA LYS A 97 -1.14 13.42 9.28
C LYS A 97 -2.23 14.43 9.65
N SER A 98 -3.12 14.76 8.71
CA SER A 98 -4.28 15.63 8.94
C SER A 98 -5.28 15.00 9.92
N GLN A 99 -5.55 13.70 9.81
CA GLN A 99 -6.41 12.99 10.78
C GLN A 99 -5.77 12.85 12.17
N GLN A 100 -4.45 12.62 12.25
CA GLN A 100 -3.73 12.60 13.54
C GLN A 100 -3.71 13.98 14.20
N LEU A 101 -3.47 15.06 13.45
CA LEU A 101 -3.55 16.44 13.96
C LEU A 101 -4.97 16.81 14.39
N ALA A 102 -5.99 16.35 13.64
CA ALA A 102 -7.39 16.60 13.98
C ALA A 102 -7.83 15.85 15.24
N ASN A 103 -7.36 14.61 15.44
CA ASN A 103 -7.59 13.88 16.68
C ASN A 103 -6.80 14.49 17.84
N SER A 104 -5.53 14.86 17.62
CA SER A 104 -4.69 15.45 18.68
C SER A 104 -5.21 16.80 19.22
N ARG A 105 -5.98 17.54 18.41
CA ARG A 105 -6.68 18.77 18.84
C ARG A 105 -7.96 18.53 19.63
N ARG A 106 -8.59 17.36 19.55
CA ARG A 106 -9.78 17.04 20.35
C ARG A 106 -9.41 16.72 21.80
N ASP A 107 -8.23 16.14 22.01
CA ASP A 107 -7.74 15.74 23.33
C ASP A 107 -7.42 16.94 24.24
N TYR A 108 -7.09 18.10 23.65
CA TYR A 108 -6.75 19.32 24.40
C TYR A 108 -7.96 20.17 24.85
N LEU A 109 -9.16 19.92 24.32
CA LEU A 109 -10.38 20.67 24.69
C LEU A 109 -11.33 19.91 25.64
N VAL A 110 -11.02 18.67 26.02
CA VAL A 110 -11.85 17.87 26.95
C VAL A 110 -11.32 17.88 28.39
N SER A 111 -10.61 18.95 28.77
CA SER A 111 -10.20 19.17 30.16
C SER A 111 -10.67 20.55 30.61
N GLY A 112 -11.96 20.66 30.92
CA GLY A 112 -12.53 21.90 31.47
C GLY A 112 -14.05 21.93 31.41
N GLY A 113 -14.72 21.43 32.45
CA GLY A 113 -16.18 21.48 32.55
C GLY A 113 -16.69 21.04 33.93
N TYR A 114 -16.73 22.00 34.84
CA TYR A 114 -17.35 22.01 36.17
C TYR A 114 -18.87 21.87 36.11
N GLY A 115 -19.48 21.40 37.21
CA GLY A 115 -20.83 21.82 37.63
C GLY A 115 -21.99 20.89 37.27
N GLY A 116 -22.40 20.07 38.24
CA GLY A 116 -23.69 19.39 38.26
C GLY A 116 -24.17 19.31 39.71
N GLU A 117 -24.88 20.35 40.14
CA GLU A 117 -25.55 20.51 41.43
C GLU A 117 -26.70 19.51 41.64
N ILE A 118 -27.08 19.37 42.91
CA ILE A 118 -28.01 18.40 43.50
C ILE A 118 -29.45 18.93 43.41
#